data_AF-A0A950UEH6-F1
#
_entry.id   AF-A0A950UEH6-F1
#
_cell.length_a   1.000
_cell.length_b   1.000
_cell.length_c   1.000
_cell.angle_alpha   90.00
_cell.angle_beta   90.00
_cell.angle_gamma   90.00
#
_symmetry.space_group_name_H-M   'P 1'
#
loop_
_entity.id
_entity.type
_entity.pdbx_description
1 polymer ?
#
loop_
_entity_poly.entity_id
_entity_poly.type
_entity_poly.pdbx_seq_one_letter_code
_entity_poly.pdbx_strand_id
1 'polypeptide(L)' 'MPFRPSRRGLVPPFIAMDVLRAANEREMAGESVIHLEVGQPGTPAPQAVLDA' A
#
# COMPACT_ATOMS: atom_id res chain seq x y z
N MET A 1 -29.34 -4.69 -17.55
CA MET A 1 -28.27 -4.13 -18.41
C MET A 1 -26.93 -4.46 -17.76
N PRO A 2 -25.93 -4.98 -18.47
CA PRO A 2 -24.62 -5.26 -17.87
C PRO A 2 -23.92 -3.95 -17.46
N PHE A 3 -23.16 -4.00 -16.36
CA PHE A 3 -22.34 -2.88 -15.92
C PHE A 3 -21.31 -2.53 -17.00
N ARG A 4 -21.23 -1.24 -17.38
CA ARG A 4 -20.26 -0.73 -18.35
C ARG A 4 -19.41 0.35 -17.70
N PRO A 5 -18.12 0.09 -17.41
CA PRO A 5 -17.27 1.05 -16.73
C PRO A 5 -17.01 2.28 -17.61
N SER A 6 -16.90 3.45 -16.97
CA SER A 6 -16.60 4.71 -17.66
C SER A 6 -15.14 4.78 -18.11
N ARG A 7 -14.88 5.45 -19.24
CA ARG A 7 -13.51 5.63 -19.77
C ARG A 7 -12.56 6.34 -18.80
N ARG A 8 -13.06 7.28 -17.99
CA ARG A 8 -12.26 8.00 -16.98
C ARG A 8 -11.75 7.10 -15.85
N GLY A 9 -12.37 5.94 -15.64
CA GLY A 9 -11.90 4.94 -14.67
C GLY A 9 -10.79 4.03 -15.22
N LEU A 10 -10.44 4.18 -16.51
CA LEU A 10 -9.41 3.38 -17.16
C LEU A 10 -8.01 3.94 -16.85
N VAL A 11 -7.71 4.12 -15.57
CA VAL A 11 -6.39 4.53 -15.08
C VAL A 11 -5.57 3.29 -14.71
N PRO A 12 -4.26 3.29 -14.99
CA PRO A 12 -3.41 2.20 -14.52
C PRO A 12 -3.40 2.16 -12.99
N PRO A 13 -3.29 0.96 -12.40
CA PRO A 13 -3.13 0.82 -10.95
C PRO A 13 -1.80 1.42 -10.49
N PHE A 14 -1.72 1.71 -9.19
CA PHE A 14 -0.47 2.18 -8.59
C PHE A 14 0.49 1.01 -8.39
N ILE A 15 1.49 0.90 -9.28
CA ILE A 15 2.42 -0.24 -9.35
C ILE A 15 3.22 -0.50 -8.06
N ALA A 16 3.41 0.53 -7.21
CA ALA A 16 4.09 0.35 -5.92
C ALA A 16 3.34 -0.61 -4.99
N MET A 17 2.02 -0.75 -5.16
CA MET A 17 1.21 -1.68 -4.38
C MET A 17 1.55 -3.14 -4.67
N ASP A 18 2.09 -3.46 -5.85
CA ASP A 18 2.51 -4.82 -6.17
C ASP A 18 3.79 -5.20 -5.43
N VAL A 19 4.70 -4.24 -5.23
CA VAL A 19 5.92 -4.44 -4.41
C VAL A 19 5.54 -4.61 -2.94
N LEU A 20 4.64 -3.79 -2.43
CA LEU A 20 4.12 -3.90 -1.07
C LEU A 20 3.45 -5.27 -0.83
N ARG A 21 2.66 -5.74 -1.79
CA ARG A 21 2.04 -7.08 -1.72
C ARG A 21 3.10 -8.18 -1.62
N ALA A 22 4.11 -8.15 -2.49
CA ALA A 22 5.18 -9.14 -2.50
C ALA A 22 6.00 -9.12 -1.19
N ALA A 23 6.23 -7.94 -0.59
CA ALA A 23 6.86 -7.81 0.71
C ALA A 23 6.02 -8.50 1.81
N ASN A 24 4.72 -8.19 1.88
CA ASN A 24 3.80 -8.79 2.86
C ASN A 24 3.69 -10.31 2.71
N GLU A 25 3.68 -10.82 1.48
CA GLU A 25 3.66 -12.26 1.20
C GLU A 25 4.90 -12.98 1.76
N ARG A 26 6.09 -12.37 1.65
CA ARG A 26 7.33 -12.89 2.23
C ARG A 26 7.31 -12.88 3.75
N GLU A 27 6.84 -11.79 4.36
CA GLU A 27 6.68 -11.71 5.80
C GLU A 27 5.71 -12.78 6.33
N MET A 28 4.57 -12.98 5.65
CA MET A 28 3.62 -14.06 5.97
C MET A 28 4.22 -15.46 5.82
N ALA A 29 5.19 -15.64 4.92
CA ALA A 29 5.95 -16.88 4.78
C ALA A 29 7.02 -17.06 5.87
N GLY A 30 7.18 -16.08 6.79
CA GLY A 30 8.16 -16.10 7.87
C GLY A 30 9.55 -15.62 7.46
N GLU A 31 9.68 -15.00 6.28
CA GLU A 31 10.93 -14.39 5.84
C GLU A 31 11.13 -13.02 6.52
N SER A 32 12.40 -12.66 6.77
CA SER A 32 12.74 -11.31 7.23
C SER A 32 12.77 -10.36 6.02
N VAL A 33 11.99 -9.29 6.10
CA VAL A 33 11.91 -8.25 5.07
C VAL A 33 12.42 -6.92 5.63
N ILE A 34 13.29 -6.25 4.87
CA ILE A 34 13.70 -4.87 5.13
C ILE A 34 12.92 -3.99 4.17
N HIS A 35 11.99 -3.19 4.71
CA HIS A 35 11.13 -2.35 3.91
C HIS A 35 11.87 -1.14 3.35
N LEU A 36 12.11 -1.13 2.04
CA LEU A 36 12.71 -0.04 1.28
C LEU A 36 11.81 0.43 0.13
N GLU A 37 10.60 -0.12 0.04
CA GLU A 37 9.58 0.12 -0.98
C GLU A 37 8.52 1.14 -0.53
N VAL A 38 8.40 1.38 0.79
CA VAL A 38 7.35 2.23 1.35
C VAL A 38 7.68 3.70 1.15
N GLY A 39 6.78 4.44 0.48
CA GLY A 39 6.91 5.87 0.19
C GLY A 39 6.38 6.80 1.29
N GLN A 40 6.37 6.37 2.56
CA GLN A 40 5.77 7.11 3.67
C GLN A 40 6.71 7.15 4.90
N PRO A 41 6.50 8.08 5.84
CA PRO A 41 7.25 8.10 7.09
C PRO A 41 7.11 6.78 7.88
N GLY A 42 8.20 6.33 8.49
CA GLY A 42 8.19 5.15 9.37
C GLY A 42 7.65 5.41 10.78
N THR A 43 7.43 6.67 11.15
CA THR A 43 6.90 7.07 12.46
C THR A 43 5.40 7.34 12.40
N PRO A 44 4.64 7.03 13.46
CA PRO A 44 3.23 7.42 13.55
C PRO A 44 3.07 8.94 13.67
N ALA A 45 1.82 9.40 13.63
CA ALA A 45 1.51 10.78 13.98
C ALA A 45 1.99 11.11 15.42
N PRO A 46 2.36 12.38 15.71
CA PRO A 46 2.78 12.79 17.04
C PRO A 46 1.70 12.53 18.10
N GLN A 47 2.10 12.15 19.31
CA GLN A 47 1.16 11.79 20.39
C GLN A 47 0.15 12.91 20.71
N ALA A 48 0.60 14.17 20.73
CA ALA A 48 -0.28 15.32 20.96
C ALA A 48 -1.40 15.48 19.90
N VAL A 49 -1.23 14.92 18.69
CA VAL A 49 -2.26 14.92 17.64
C VAL A 49 -3.20 13.72 17.80
N LEU A 50 -2.73 12.62 18.37
CA LEU A 50 -3.54 11.43 18.63
C LEU A 50 -4.43 11.59 19.87
N ASP A 51 -3.97 12.36 20.86
CA ASP A 51 -4.67 12.57 22.14
C ASP A 51 -5.78 13.64 22.08
N ALA A 52 -5.83 14.43 21.00
CA ALA A 52 -6.76 15.55 20.81
C ALA A 52 -8.09 15.09 20.17
#